data_AF-A0ABC9SF98-F1
#
_entry.id   AF-A0ABC9SF98-F1
#
_cell.length_a   1.000
_cell.length_b   1.000
_cell.length_c   1.000
_cell.angle_alpha   90.00
_cell.angle_beta   90.00
_cell.angle_gamma   90.00
#
_symmetry.space_group_name_H-M   'P 1'
#
loop_
_entity.id
_entity.type
_entity.pdbx_description
1 polymer ?
#
loop_
_entity_poly.entity_id
_entity_poly.type
_entity_poly.pdbx_seq_one_letter_code
_entity_poly.pdbx_strand_id
1 'polypeptide(L)'
;MRPALRSKNVDRDWVWFYYSSEDRKEKTSSLFVAPFYFEWKSPESRGDILLPAYLKYYEKNKNLELYFGGFSVSQTVGRFDASFKSNAFGKEYYIDLDYSFIYNLFSISLRKEVSNPLTFFTDEKKEEELALAQVQNTKSNEVKKSFSIEKTSEESKTLTSNENSNFASYKKLARETSKNYFGWEALFGIVSYQSGDYKKHFRILPLTWFTWGTNSKDYIFFWPLPPVFFGKVGNESYWVVFPFYAEQKKGTDFVLSLGIFLFLMEKEKDRREYSVLWPLIHYAKSKEEISYRFFPIFTHRETVERLETKSIFYYRYKEKTVSYETSSFHGILFPFYQASEGIFTKKDFRSGSGYNTLIPFYFRSYSDRFESEKKIFQERNLYSILFLYSYKEDLLLKRRESSFLRAGLKTACTQKA
;
A
#
# COMPACT_ATOMS: atom_id res chain seq x y z
N MET A 1 -64.03 12.93 -10.54
CA MET A 1 -64.97 12.93 -11.68
C MET A 1 -64.49 11.87 -12.66
N ARG A 2 -65.20 10.74 -12.84
CA ARG A 2 -64.80 9.66 -13.77
C ARG A 2 -65.48 9.90 -15.12
N PRO A 3 -64.78 10.13 -16.22
CA PRO A 3 -65.35 10.04 -17.56
C PRO A 3 -65.54 8.55 -17.89
N ALA A 4 -66.75 8.03 -17.65
CA ALA A 4 -67.17 6.70 -18.07
C ALA A 4 -68.26 6.88 -19.14
N LEU A 5 -68.00 6.40 -20.36
CA LEU A 5 -68.98 6.40 -21.45
C LEU A 5 -69.48 4.96 -21.61
N ARG A 6 -70.73 4.71 -21.20
CA ARG A 6 -71.37 3.39 -21.34
C ARG A 6 -72.56 3.49 -22.26
N SER A 7 -72.63 2.58 -23.23
CA SER A 7 -73.71 2.48 -24.19
C SER A 7 -74.05 1.01 -24.42
N LYS A 8 -75.15 0.73 -25.14
CA LYS A 8 -75.58 -0.66 -25.39
C LYS A 8 -74.51 -1.52 -26.08
N ASN A 9 -73.61 -0.90 -26.85
CA ASN A 9 -72.62 -1.58 -27.68
C ASN A 9 -71.16 -1.29 -27.29
N VAL A 10 -70.89 -0.18 -26.60
CA VAL A 10 -69.52 0.28 -26.30
C VAL A 10 -69.44 0.76 -24.86
N ASP A 11 -68.45 0.25 -24.12
CA ASP A 11 -68.08 0.69 -22.79
C ASP A 11 -66.65 1.24 -22.79
N ARG A 12 -66.45 2.46 -22.28
CA ARG A 12 -65.14 3.12 -22.16
C ARG A 12 -64.97 3.75 -20.79
N ASP A 13 -63.92 3.34 -20.08
CA ASP A 13 -63.55 3.86 -18.76
C ASP A 13 -62.14 4.47 -18.83
N TRP A 14 -61.98 5.73 -18.44
CA TRP A 14 -60.68 6.42 -18.42
C TRP A 14 -60.44 7.13 -17.10
N VAL A 15 -59.32 6.81 -16.43
CA VAL A 15 -58.89 7.45 -15.17
C VAL A 15 -57.37 7.51 -15.12
N TRP A 16 -56.80 8.73 -15.19
CA TRP A 16 -55.35 8.98 -15.09
C TRP A 16 -54.55 8.12 -16.08
N PHE A 17 -53.82 7.14 -15.57
CA PHE A 17 -52.98 6.22 -16.33
C PHE A 17 -53.71 4.95 -16.79
N TYR A 18 -54.98 4.78 -16.43
CA TYR A 18 -55.80 3.61 -16.76
C TYR A 18 -56.84 3.96 -17.83
N TYR A 19 -56.87 3.20 -18.92
CA TYR A 19 -57.91 3.26 -19.95
C TYR A 19 -58.40 1.85 -20.27
N SER A 20 -59.70 1.63 -20.34
CA SER A 20 -60.30 0.39 -20.82
C SER A 20 -61.41 0.70 -21.80
N SER A 21 -61.47 -0.03 -22.91
CA SER A 21 -62.51 0.07 -23.92
C SER A 21 -62.92 -1.32 -24.37
N GLU A 22 -64.22 -1.57 -24.44
CA GLU A 22 -64.81 -2.80 -24.98
C GLU A 22 -65.92 -2.43 -25.96
N ASP A 23 -65.74 -2.81 -27.23
CA ASP A 23 -66.76 -2.73 -28.27
C ASP A 23 -67.32 -4.11 -28.57
N ARG A 24 -68.57 -4.34 -28.15
CA ARG A 24 -69.25 -5.64 -28.29
C ARG A 24 -69.69 -5.91 -29.72
N LYS A 25 -69.83 -4.88 -30.56
CA LYS A 25 -70.27 -5.02 -31.96
C LYS A 25 -69.10 -5.43 -32.86
N GLU A 26 -67.95 -4.79 -32.67
CA GLU A 26 -66.74 -5.07 -33.45
C GLU A 26 -65.85 -6.16 -32.81
N LYS A 27 -66.23 -6.66 -31.62
CA LYS A 27 -65.45 -7.62 -30.81
C LYS A 27 -64.03 -7.11 -30.55
N THR A 28 -63.90 -5.81 -30.30
CA THR A 28 -62.61 -5.20 -29.97
C THR A 28 -62.55 -4.85 -28.49
N SER A 29 -61.41 -5.12 -27.84
CA SER A 29 -61.15 -4.67 -26.48
C SER A 29 -59.75 -4.10 -26.37
N SER A 30 -59.56 -3.03 -25.62
CA SER A 30 -58.24 -2.49 -25.30
C SER A 30 -58.17 -2.07 -23.85
N LEU A 31 -57.02 -2.33 -23.22
CA LEU A 31 -56.74 -2.01 -21.83
C LEU A 31 -55.32 -1.44 -21.75
N PHE A 32 -55.19 -0.23 -21.24
CA PHE A 32 -53.93 0.47 -21.09
C PHE A 32 -53.75 0.90 -19.64
N VAL A 33 -52.60 0.55 -19.05
CA VAL A 33 -52.13 1.10 -17.76
C VAL A 33 -50.76 1.72 -18.01
N ALA A 34 -50.74 2.99 -18.38
CA ALA A 34 -49.55 3.69 -18.78
C ALA A 34 -48.55 3.87 -17.61
N PRO A 35 -47.24 3.81 -17.87
CA PRO A 35 -46.58 3.40 -19.11
C PRO A 35 -46.32 1.88 -19.20
N PHE A 36 -46.87 1.06 -18.31
CA PHE A 36 -46.34 -0.29 -18.09
C PHE A 36 -47.12 -1.42 -18.76
N TYR A 37 -48.41 -1.26 -19.04
CA TYR A 37 -49.25 -2.35 -19.53
C TYR A 37 -50.16 -1.93 -20.69
N PHE A 38 -50.19 -2.73 -21.75
CA PHE A 38 -51.02 -2.49 -22.92
C PHE A 38 -51.56 -3.82 -23.43
N GLU A 39 -52.87 -3.99 -23.47
CA GLU A 39 -53.55 -5.15 -24.03
C GLU A 39 -54.53 -4.68 -25.10
N TRP A 40 -54.59 -5.40 -26.22
CA TRP A 40 -55.61 -5.21 -27.22
C TRP A 40 -56.06 -6.56 -27.80
N LYS A 41 -57.33 -6.63 -28.16
CA LYS A 41 -57.95 -7.75 -28.85
C LYS A 41 -58.82 -7.18 -29.94
N SER A 42 -58.60 -7.61 -31.17
CA SER A 42 -59.45 -7.35 -32.32
C SER A 42 -59.64 -8.65 -33.10
N PRO A 43 -60.62 -8.72 -34.01
CA PRO A 43 -60.81 -9.90 -34.88
C PRO A 43 -59.61 -10.20 -35.78
N GLU A 44 -58.71 -9.24 -35.98
CA GLU A 44 -57.55 -9.35 -36.86
C GLU A 44 -56.24 -9.55 -36.09
N SER A 45 -56.11 -8.94 -34.91
CA SER A 45 -54.90 -9.02 -34.07
C SER A 45 -55.23 -9.01 -32.59
N ARG A 46 -54.43 -9.69 -31.78
CA ARG A 46 -54.48 -9.57 -30.32
C ARG A 46 -53.07 -9.48 -29.78
N GLY A 47 -52.84 -8.66 -28.77
CA GLY A 47 -51.54 -8.57 -28.14
C GLY A 47 -51.60 -8.06 -26.71
N ASP A 48 -50.57 -8.39 -25.95
CA ASP A 48 -50.33 -7.89 -24.60
C ASP A 48 -48.87 -7.45 -24.46
N ILE A 49 -48.67 -6.36 -23.74
CA ILE A 49 -47.36 -5.76 -23.47
C ILE A 49 -47.33 -5.47 -21.99
N LEU A 50 -46.28 -5.93 -21.32
CA LEU A 50 -45.92 -5.51 -19.98
C LEU A 50 -44.45 -5.04 -20.03
N LEU A 51 -44.24 -3.74 -20.05
CA LEU A 51 -42.91 -3.16 -20.14
C LEU A 51 -42.13 -3.32 -18.81
N PRO A 52 -40.82 -3.63 -18.85
CA PRO A 52 -39.99 -3.95 -20.02
C PRO A 52 -39.91 -5.48 -20.33
N ALA A 53 -40.76 -6.30 -19.71
CA ALA A 53 -40.53 -7.73 -19.52
C ALA A 53 -41.21 -8.65 -20.56
N TYR A 54 -42.23 -8.19 -21.30
CA TYR A 54 -43.14 -9.12 -21.96
C TYR A 54 -43.92 -8.48 -23.11
N LEU A 55 -44.02 -9.18 -24.23
CA LEU A 55 -44.81 -8.84 -25.40
C LEU A 55 -45.35 -10.12 -26.05
N LYS A 56 -46.66 -10.34 -26.10
CA LYS A 56 -47.26 -11.29 -27.05
C LYS A 56 -48.06 -10.56 -28.10
N TYR A 57 -47.98 -11.07 -29.32
CA TYR A 57 -48.72 -10.58 -30.46
C TYR A 57 -49.15 -11.77 -31.33
N TYR A 58 -50.43 -11.82 -31.65
CA TYR A 58 -51.01 -12.83 -32.51
C TYR A 58 -51.80 -12.14 -33.62
N GLU A 59 -51.56 -12.56 -34.84
CA GLU A 59 -52.28 -12.18 -36.05
C GLU A 59 -52.62 -13.46 -36.82
N LYS A 60 -53.64 -13.44 -37.69
CA LYS A 60 -54.25 -14.67 -38.26
C LYS A 60 -53.26 -15.72 -38.80
N ASN A 61 -52.08 -15.32 -39.28
CA ASN A 61 -51.03 -16.23 -39.77
C ASN A 61 -49.63 -16.00 -39.13
N LYS A 62 -49.52 -15.20 -38.06
CA LYS A 62 -48.23 -14.85 -37.41
C LYS A 62 -48.37 -14.78 -35.90
N ASN A 63 -47.53 -15.49 -35.18
CA ASN A 63 -47.46 -15.43 -33.71
C ASN A 63 -46.06 -14.97 -33.31
N LEU A 64 -46.00 -13.95 -32.45
CA LEU A 64 -44.77 -13.42 -31.88
C LEU A 64 -44.94 -13.40 -30.35
N GLU A 65 -44.15 -14.20 -29.65
CA GLU A 65 -44.07 -14.18 -28.20
C GLU A 65 -42.64 -13.81 -27.79
N LEU A 66 -42.47 -12.68 -27.11
CA LEU A 66 -41.20 -12.16 -26.64
C LEU A 66 -41.25 -12.05 -25.12
N TYR A 67 -40.44 -12.86 -24.46
CA TYR A 67 -40.24 -12.86 -23.01
C TYR A 67 -38.89 -12.23 -22.71
N PHE A 68 -38.88 -10.99 -22.21
CA PHE A 68 -37.68 -10.35 -21.67
C PHE A 68 -37.41 -10.85 -20.26
N GLY A 69 -36.94 -12.10 -20.22
CA GLY A 69 -36.57 -12.87 -19.04
C GLY A 69 -35.62 -14.04 -19.34
N GLY A 70 -35.00 -14.08 -20.53
CA GLY A 70 -33.76 -14.86 -20.71
C GLY A 70 -33.69 -15.93 -21.78
N PHE A 71 -34.61 -16.06 -22.75
CA PHE A 71 -34.36 -16.88 -23.96
C PHE A 71 -35.02 -16.29 -25.21
N SER A 72 -34.23 -15.61 -26.05
CA SER A 72 -34.56 -15.24 -27.42
C SER A 72 -33.25 -15.09 -28.22
N VAL A 73 -33.07 -15.93 -29.24
CA VAL A 73 -31.94 -15.88 -30.19
C VAL A 73 -32.21 -14.74 -31.18
N SER A 74 -31.85 -13.50 -30.80
CA SER A 74 -31.62 -12.42 -31.76
C SER A 74 -30.70 -11.35 -31.16
N GLN A 75 -29.81 -10.81 -31.99
CA GLN A 75 -28.47 -10.30 -31.67
C GLN A 75 -28.35 -9.00 -30.85
N THR A 76 -29.37 -8.45 -30.17
CA THR A 76 -29.19 -7.14 -29.51
C THR A 76 -30.16 -6.82 -28.37
N VAL A 77 -30.26 -7.66 -27.33
CA VAL A 77 -30.69 -7.20 -25.97
C VAL A 77 -29.78 -7.71 -24.85
N GLY A 78 -28.70 -8.40 -25.22
CA GLY A 78 -27.60 -8.72 -24.34
C GLY A 78 -26.46 -9.29 -25.16
N ARG A 79 -25.22 -8.94 -24.85
CA ARG A 79 -24.08 -9.66 -25.41
C ARG A 79 -23.98 -10.97 -24.63
N PHE A 80 -24.39 -12.05 -25.27
CA PHE A 80 -24.01 -13.39 -24.87
C PHE A 80 -22.81 -13.80 -25.71
N ASP A 81 -21.63 -13.81 -25.09
CA ASP A 81 -20.40 -14.29 -25.73
C ASP A 81 -19.95 -15.55 -24.99
N ALA A 82 -20.11 -16.70 -25.66
CA ALA A 82 -19.58 -17.96 -25.22
C ALA A 82 -18.36 -18.27 -26.08
N SER A 83 -17.17 -18.09 -25.51
CA SER A 83 -15.92 -18.29 -26.26
C SER A 83 -15.10 -19.43 -25.66
N PHE A 84 -14.58 -20.28 -26.55
CA PHE A 84 -13.66 -21.36 -26.20
C PHE A 84 -12.27 -20.97 -26.66
N LYS A 85 -11.32 -20.88 -25.72
CA LYS A 85 -9.93 -20.49 -26.02
C LYS A 85 -8.99 -21.61 -25.61
N SER A 86 -8.13 -22.03 -26.53
CA SER A 86 -6.95 -22.85 -26.23
C SER A 86 -5.71 -21.97 -26.32
N ASN A 87 -4.79 -22.13 -25.37
CA ASN A 87 -3.52 -21.40 -25.39
C ASN A 87 -2.52 -22.09 -26.31
N ALA A 88 -1.62 -21.34 -26.97
CA ALA A 88 -0.70 -21.81 -28.02
C ALA A 88 0.30 -22.93 -27.61
N PHE A 89 0.26 -23.37 -26.34
CA PHE A 89 1.02 -24.50 -25.78
C PHE A 89 0.11 -25.62 -25.20
N GLY A 90 -1.10 -25.80 -25.75
CA GLY A 90 -1.78 -27.11 -25.85
C GLY A 90 -2.25 -27.83 -24.58
N LYS A 91 -2.36 -27.18 -23.40
CA LYS A 91 -2.76 -27.89 -22.16
C LYS A 91 -3.87 -27.26 -21.32
N GLU A 92 -4.36 -26.06 -21.65
CA GLU A 92 -5.39 -25.39 -20.86
C GLU A 92 -6.53 -24.91 -21.77
N TYR A 93 -7.75 -25.35 -21.48
CA TYR A 93 -8.96 -24.94 -22.17
C TYR A 93 -9.83 -24.09 -21.24
N TYR A 94 -10.35 -22.99 -21.78
CA TYR A 94 -11.19 -22.07 -21.03
C TYR A 94 -12.56 -21.96 -21.67
N ILE A 95 -13.60 -22.01 -20.84
CA ILE A 95 -14.96 -21.67 -21.24
C ILE A 95 -15.27 -20.32 -20.63
N ASP A 96 -15.42 -19.32 -21.51
CA ASP A 96 -15.80 -17.96 -21.15
C ASP A 96 -17.29 -17.78 -21.44
N LEU A 97 -18.05 -17.27 -20.46
CA LEU A 97 -19.46 -16.88 -20.61
C LEU A 97 -19.62 -15.43 -20.15
N ASP A 98 -19.99 -14.54 -21.06
CA ASP A 98 -20.43 -13.18 -20.72
C ASP A 98 -21.91 -13.03 -21.03
N TYR A 99 -22.67 -12.52 -20.08
CA TYR A 99 -24.06 -12.11 -20.25
C TYR A 99 -24.22 -10.68 -19.77
N SER A 100 -24.98 -9.86 -20.49
CA SER A 100 -25.29 -8.49 -20.10
C SER A 100 -26.73 -8.19 -20.43
N PHE A 101 -27.47 -7.60 -19.49
CA PHE A 101 -28.89 -7.31 -19.58
C PHE A 101 -29.13 -5.81 -19.50
N ILE A 102 -30.02 -5.30 -20.36
CA ILE A 102 -30.46 -3.89 -20.44
C ILE A 102 -29.26 -2.92 -20.30
N TYR A 103 -28.44 -2.80 -21.35
CA TYR A 103 -27.32 -1.83 -21.38
C TYR A 103 -26.37 -1.93 -20.17
N ASN A 104 -26.03 -3.15 -19.71
CA ASN A 104 -25.20 -3.40 -18.52
C ASN A 104 -25.84 -2.97 -17.19
N LEU A 105 -27.17 -2.82 -17.13
CA LEU A 105 -27.88 -2.69 -15.87
C LEU A 105 -27.60 -3.90 -14.97
N PHE A 106 -27.48 -5.09 -15.56
CA PHE A 106 -26.92 -6.27 -14.91
C PHE A 106 -25.98 -6.98 -15.87
N SER A 107 -24.82 -7.42 -15.41
CA SER A 107 -23.89 -8.25 -16.19
C SER A 107 -23.39 -9.40 -15.33
N ILE A 108 -23.14 -10.54 -15.98
CA ILE A 108 -22.55 -11.72 -15.36
C ILE A 108 -21.45 -12.19 -16.29
N SER A 109 -20.29 -12.49 -15.75
CA SER A 109 -19.11 -12.96 -16.48
C SER A 109 -18.51 -14.15 -15.75
N LEU A 110 -18.24 -15.23 -16.46
CA LEU A 110 -17.70 -16.46 -15.92
C LEU A 110 -16.57 -16.96 -16.82
N ARG A 111 -15.53 -17.51 -16.19
CA ARG A 111 -14.50 -18.32 -16.83
C ARG A 111 -14.27 -19.55 -15.97
N LYS A 112 -14.23 -20.72 -16.60
CA LYS A 112 -13.86 -21.96 -15.95
C LYS A 112 -12.78 -22.66 -16.76
N GLU A 113 -11.69 -23.04 -16.09
CA GLU A 113 -10.67 -23.92 -16.67
C GLU A 113 -11.25 -25.34 -16.76
N VAL A 114 -11.12 -25.97 -17.92
CA VAL A 114 -11.62 -27.32 -18.18
C VAL A 114 -10.47 -28.17 -18.71
N SER A 115 -10.30 -29.36 -18.15
CA SER A 115 -9.30 -30.34 -18.60
C SER A 115 -9.70 -31.03 -19.90
N ASN A 116 -11.00 -31.13 -20.21
CA ASN A 116 -11.53 -31.64 -21.47
C ASN A 116 -12.84 -30.91 -21.88
N PRO A 117 -12.92 -30.28 -23.07
CA PRO A 117 -14.09 -29.52 -23.52
C PRO A 117 -15.43 -30.26 -23.53
N LEU A 118 -15.41 -31.61 -23.52
CA LEU A 118 -16.60 -32.44 -23.66
C LEU A 118 -17.26 -32.86 -22.32
N THR A 119 -16.66 -32.56 -21.17
CA THR A 119 -17.18 -33.01 -19.84
C THR A 119 -17.82 -31.91 -18.99
N PHE A 120 -18.06 -30.71 -19.55
CA PHE A 120 -18.53 -29.54 -18.80
C PHE A 120 -19.83 -29.77 -18.01
N PHE A 121 -20.75 -30.60 -18.52
CA PHE A 121 -22.02 -30.92 -17.86
C PHE A 121 -21.98 -32.20 -17.00
N THR A 122 -20.84 -32.89 -16.92
CA THR A 122 -20.71 -34.18 -16.23
C THR A 122 -19.89 -34.13 -14.94
N ASP A 123 -19.12 -33.05 -14.71
CA ASP A 123 -18.20 -32.98 -13.56
C ASP A 123 -18.89 -32.69 -12.20
N GLU A 124 -20.11 -32.14 -12.17
CA GLU A 124 -20.87 -31.98 -10.91
C GLU A 124 -21.19 -33.32 -10.23
N LYS A 125 -21.33 -34.42 -10.99
CA LYS A 125 -21.58 -35.75 -10.44
C LYS A 125 -20.32 -36.42 -9.86
N LYS A 126 -19.13 -36.01 -10.29
CA LYS A 126 -17.87 -36.65 -9.87
C LYS A 126 -17.39 -36.20 -8.50
N GLU A 127 -17.71 -34.98 -8.06
CA GLU A 127 -17.38 -34.53 -6.69
C GLU A 127 -18.17 -35.30 -5.62
N GLU A 128 -19.43 -35.68 -5.91
CA GLU A 128 -20.23 -36.54 -5.03
C GLU A 128 -19.70 -38.00 -4.99
N GLU A 129 -19.27 -38.55 -6.13
CA GLU A 129 -18.69 -39.91 -6.19
C GLU A 129 -17.27 -40.00 -5.56
N LEU A 130 -16.45 -38.96 -5.69
CA LEU A 130 -15.11 -38.90 -5.06
C LEU A 130 -15.17 -38.74 -3.54
N ALA A 131 -16.18 -38.03 -3.02
CA ALA A 131 -16.44 -37.95 -1.58
C ALA A 131 -16.87 -39.32 -0.99
N LEU A 132 -17.57 -40.15 -1.76
CA LEU A 132 -17.95 -41.51 -1.38
C LEU A 132 -16.80 -42.51 -1.51
N ALA A 133 -15.90 -42.34 -2.48
CA ALA A 133 -14.77 -43.26 -2.72
C ALA A 133 -13.60 -43.09 -1.74
N GLN A 134 -13.44 -41.92 -1.11
CA GLN A 134 -12.37 -41.67 -0.11
C GLN A 134 -12.64 -42.30 1.27
N VAL A 135 -13.84 -42.81 1.53
CA VAL A 135 -14.18 -43.46 2.81
C VAL A 135 -13.77 -44.94 2.83
N GLN A 136 -13.47 -45.58 1.69
CA GLN A 136 -13.33 -47.05 1.62
C GLN A 136 -11.91 -47.61 1.44
N ASN A 137 -10.88 -46.81 1.20
CA ASN A 137 -9.53 -47.35 0.98
C ASN A 137 -8.50 -46.80 1.98
N THR A 138 -8.42 -47.45 3.13
CA THR A 138 -7.22 -47.43 3.98
C THR A 138 -6.90 -48.85 4.42
N LYS A 139 -5.98 -49.51 3.71
CA LYS A 139 -5.01 -50.53 4.20
C LYS A 139 -4.30 -51.20 3.01
N SER A 140 -3.01 -50.91 2.84
CA SER A 140 -1.90 -51.86 3.05
C SER A 140 -0.66 -51.48 2.23
N ASN A 141 0.50 -51.47 2.91
CA ASN A 141 1.85 -51.30 2.38
C ASN A 141 2.27 -52.42 1.42
N GLU A 142 3.16 -52.12 0.46
CA GLU A 142 4.50 -52.75 0.39
C GLU A 142 5.39 -52.16 -0.72
N VAL A 143 6.70 -52.31 -0.51
CA VAL A 143 7.85 -51.67 -1.16
C VAL A 143 8.52 -52.62 -2.16
N LYS A 144 9.05 -52.12 -3.29
CA LYS A 144 10.45 -52.32 -3.79
C LYS A 144 10.71 -51.75 -5.20
N LYS A 145 11.79 -50.92 -5.27
CA LYS A 145 12.96 -50.84 -6.20
C LYS A 145 12.75 -51.20 -7.69
N SER A 146 13.36 -50.57 -8.70
CA SER A 146 14.41 -49.55 -8.86
C SER A 146 14.68 -49.44 -10.38
N PHE A 147 14.95 -48.27 -10.96
CA PHE A 147 16.11 -48.05 -11.84
C PHE A 147 16.29 -46.57 -12.17
N SER A 148 17.50 -46.07 -11.94
CA SER A 148 17.95 -44.71 -12.25
C SER A 148 18.80 -44.77 -13.51
N ILE A 149 18.57 -43.85 -14.46
CA ILE A 149 19.58 -43.39 -15.40
C ILE A 149 19.57 -41.85 -15.34
N GLU A 150 20.71 -41.31 -14.95
CA GLU A 150 21.09 -39.89 -14.84
C GLU A 150 22.01 -39.62 -16.06
N LYS A 151 21.86 -38.58 -16.90
CA LYS A 151 22.23 -37.16 -16.71
C LYS A 151 21.86 -36.37 -17.99
N THR A 152 21.13 -35.24 -17.91
CA THR A 152 21.61 -33.83 -17.97
C THR A 152 21.82 -33.35 -19.42
N SER A 153 21.25 -32.26 -19.98
CA SER A 153 20.69 -30.99 -19.48
C SER A 153 19.96 -30.27 -20.63
N GLU A 154 18.78 -29.69 -20.39
CA GLU A 154 18.40 -28.32 -20.81
C GLU A 154 17.03 -27.96 -20.20
N GLU A 155 16.94 -26.73 -19.71
CA GLU A 155 16.06 -26.27 -18.63
C GLU A 155 14.57 -26.30 -18.96
N SER A 156 13.87 -27.28 -18.38
CA SER A 156 12.43 -27.20 -18.10
C SER A 156 12.28 -26.86 -16.62
N LYS A 157 12.02 -25.58 -16.31
CA LYS A 157 11.58 -25.16 -14.97
C LYS A 157 10.15 -25.67 -14.75
N THR A 158 10.05 -26.91 -14.30
CA THR A 158 8.96 -27.35 -13.43
C THR A 158 9.06 -26.57 -12.13
N LEU A 159 8.18 -25.58 -11.95
CA LEU A 159 7.97 -24.96 -10.64
C LEU A 159 7.02 -25.86 -9.84
N THR A 160 7.65 -26.68 -9.02
CA THR A 160 7.06 -27.38 -7.90
C THR A 160 6.44 -26.40 -6.89
N SER A 161 5.33 -26.84 -6.33
CA SER A 161 4.58 -26.31 -5.19
C SER A 161 5.40 -25.55 -4.15
N ASN A 162 5.18 -24.22 -4.07
CA ASN A 162 4.89 -23.44 -2.86
C ASN A 162 4.87 -21.95 -3.23
N GLU A 163 3.90 -21.54 -4.05
CA GLU A 163 3.65 -20.11 -4.23
C GLU A 163 2.78 -19.60 -3.09
N ASN A 164 3.45 -18.89 -2.17
CA ASN A 164 2.84 -18.01 -1.20
C ASN A 164 1.66 -17.25 -1.82
N SER A 165 0.52 -17.30 -1.16
CA SER A 165 -0.72 -16.62 -1.52
C SER A 165 -0.48 -15.27 -2.21
N ASN A 166 -0.75 -15.21 -3.52
CA ASN A 166 -0.66 -14.01 -4.36
C ASN A 166 -1.73 -12.94 -4.00
N PHE A 167 -2.15 -12.87 -2.74
CA PHE A 167 -3.06 -11.85 -2.23
C PHE A 167 -2.45 -10.44 -2.39
N ALA A 168 -1.13 -10.32 -2.22
CA ALA A 168 -0.42 -9.05 -2.33
C ALA A 168 -0.16 -8.58 -3.78
N SER A 169 -0.34 -9.45 -4.79
CA SER A 169 -0.06 -9.07 -6.19
C SER A 169 -1.09 -8.04 -6.68
N TYR A 170 -0.60 -6.90 -7.19
CA TYR A 170 -1.39 -5.77 -7.72
C TYR A 170 -2.07 -6.09 -9.07
N LYS A 171 -1.95 -7.33 -9.58
CA LYS A 171 -2.60 -7.73 -10.83
C LYS A 171 -4.11 -7.48 -10.70
N LYS A 172 -4.64 -6.61 -11.57
CA LYS A 172 -6.07 -6.30 -11.62
C LYS A 172 -6.84 -7.60 -11.75
N LEU A 173 -7.70 -7.90 -10.79
CA LEU A 173 -8.56 -9.08 -10.85
C LEU A 173 -9.48 -8.90 -12.07
N ALA A 174 -9.25 -9.71 -13.09
CA ALA A 174 -9.94 -9.66 -14.35
C ALA A 174 -10.03 -11.07 -14.90
N ARG A 175 -11.16 -11.38 -15.55
CA ARG A 175 -11.41 -12.68 -16.19
C ARG A 175 -10.23 -13.16 -17.01
N GLU A 176 -9.66 -12.29 -17.84
CA GLU A 176 -8.55 -12.61 -18.75
C GLU A 176 -7.30 -13.11 -18.05
N THR A 177 -7.11 -12.72 -16.79
CA THR A 177 -5.91 -12.98 -16.00
C THR A 177 -6.05 -14.11 -14.99
N SER A 178 -7.25 -14.65 -14.83
CA SER A 178 -7.62 -15.71 -13.88
C SER A 178 -7.95 -17.01 -14.60
N LYS A 179 -7.67 -18.14 -13.95
CA LYS A 179 -8.02 -19.48 -14.45
C LYS A 179 -9.50 -19.78 -14.26
N ASN A 180 -10.00 -19.50 -13.06
CA ASN A 180 -11.41 -19.52 -12.71
C ASN A 180 -11.84 -18.11 -12.30
N TYR A 181 -12.91 -17.62 -12.91
CA TYR A 181 -13.46 -16.30 -12.67
C TYR A 181 -14.99 -16.37 -12.63
N PHE A 182 -15.57 -15.64 -11.70
CA PHE A 182 -17.00 -15.36 -11.68
C PHE A 182 -17.21 -13.94 -11.20
N GLY A 183 -17.85 -13.09 -11.99
CA GLY A 183 -18.19 -11.74 -11.62
C GLY A 183 -19.60 -11.40 -12.02
N TRP A 184 -20.28 -10.62 -11.19
CA TRP A 184 -21.52 -9.95 -11.57
C TRP A 184 -21.40 -8.47 -11.29
N GLU A 185 -22.04 -7.68 -12.15
CA GLU A 185 -22.16 -6.25 -11.98
C GLU A 185 -23.62 -5.86 -12.09
N ALA A 186 -24.03 -4.85 -11.35
CA ALA A 186 -25.37 -4.30 -11.35
C ALA A 186 -25.31 -2.77 -11.33
N LEU A 187 -26.38 -2.14 -11.80
CA LEU A 187 -26.52 -0.69 -11.91
C LEU A 187 -25.34 -0.08 -12.67
N PHE A 188 -25.03 -0.60 -13.86
CA PHE A 188 -23.93 -0.10 -14.71
C PHE A 188 -22.54 -0.21 -14.07
N GLY A 189 -22.32 -1.22 -13.22
CA GLY A 189 -21.05 -1.43 -12.52
C GLY A 189 -20.91 -0.67 -11.21
N ILE A 190 -21.96 0.03 -10.76
CA ILE A 190 -22.00 0.64 -9.43
C ILE A 190 -21.84 -0.44 -8.36
N VAL A 191 -22.57 -1.55 -8.47
CA VAL A 191 -22.40 -2.70 -7.59
C VAL A 191 -21.71 -3.80 -8.37
N SER A 192 -20.61 -4.34 -7.86
CA SER A 192 -19.88 -5.42 -8.53
C SER A 192 -19.34 -6.41 -7.51
N TYR A 193 -19.50 -7.69 -7.80
CA TYR A 193 -18.83 -8.78 -7.11
C TYR A 193 -17.97 -9.52 -8.14
N GLN A 194 -16.72 -9.82 -7.80
CA GLN A 194 -15.84 -10.61 -8.66
C GLN A 194 -15.06 -11.60 -7.81
N SER A 195 -15.00 -12.84 -8.25
CA SER A 195 -14.32 -13.96 -7.61
C SER A 195 -13.34 -14.53 -8.61
N GLY A 196 -12.06 -14.48 -8.32
CA GLY A 196 -10.99 -15.13 -9.09
C GLY A 196 -10.21 -16.10 -8.22
N ASP A 197 -9.38 -16.93 -8.86
CA ASP A 197 -8.55 -18.01 -8.28
C ASP A 197 -8.24 -17.88 -6.78
N TYR A 198 -7.63 -16.76 -6.36
CA TYR A 198 -7.15 -16.55 -4.99
C TYR A 198 -7.85 -15.43 -4.22
N LYS A 199 -8.76 -14.67 -4.85
CA LYS A 199 -9.35 -13.45 -4.29
C LYS A 199 -10.80 -13.27 -4.71
N LYS A 200 -11.61 -12.81 -3.78
CA LYS A 200 -12.96 -12.29 -4.01
C LYS A 200 -12.98 -10.81 -3.71
N HIS A 201 -13.70 -10.02 -4.47
CA HIS A 201 -13.96 -8.63 -4.19
C HIS A 201 -15.44 -8.32 -4.33
N PHE A 202 -15.89 -7.36 -3.56
CA PHE A 202 -17.19 -6.74 -3.62
C PHE A 202 -17.00 -5.23 -3.56
N ARG A 203 -17.70 -4.48 -4.39
CA ARG A 203 -17.57 -3.04 -4.49
C ARG A 203 -18.92 -2.42 -4.75
N ILE A 204 -19.17 -1.30 -4.09
CA ILE A 204 -20.28 -0.38 -4.35
C ILE A 204 -19.66 0.98 -4.60
N LEU A 205 -19.64 1.47 -5.83
CA LEU A 205 -19.09 2.78 -6.16
C LEU A 205 -20.07 3.90 -5.76
N PRO A 206 -19.58 5.04 -5.24
CA PRO A 206 -18.23 5.28 -4.71
C PRO A 206 -18.06 4.83 -3.24
N LEU A 207 -19.06 4.16 -2.65
CA LEU A 207 -19.25 3.97 -1.21
C LEU A 207 -18.34 2.97 -0.51
N THR A 208 -18.06 1.78 -1.05
CA THR A 208 -17.26 0.81 -0.32
C THR A 208 -16.61 -0.22 -1.23
N TRP A 209 -15.48 -0.76 -0.78
CA TRP A 209 -14.79 -1.86 -1.40
C TRP A 209 -14.35 -2.84 -0.32
N PHE A 210 -14.76 -4.10 -0.45
CA PHE A 210 -14.31 -5.23 0.34
C PHE A 210 -13.61 -6.27 -0.56
N THR A 211 -12.44 -6.77 -0.17
CA THR A 211 -11.72 -7.87 -0.84
C THR A 211 -11.33 -8.90 0.19
N TRP A 212 -11.43 -10.19 -0.12
CA TRP A 212 -11.02 -11.27 0.78
C TRP A 212 -10.41 -12.44 0.01
N GLY A 213 -9.51 -13.17 0.66
CA GLY A 213 -8.87 -14.35 0.09
C GLY A 213 -9.81 -15.55 0.09
N THR A 214 -9.69 -16.42 -0.91
CA THR A 214 -10.39 -17.71 -0.93
C THR A 214 -9.71 -18.74 -0.05
N ASN A 215 -8.37 -18.81 -0.11
CA ASN A 215 -7.56 -19.82 0.58
C ASN A 215 -6.68 -19.21 1.70
N SER A 216 -6.78 -17.91 1.95
CA SER A 216 -6.07 -17.21 3.03
C SER A 216 -7.04 -16.45 3.91
N LYS A 217 -6.63 -16.16 5.14
CA LYS A 217 -7.39 -15.30 6.07
C LYS A 217 -7.21 -13.80 5.77
N ASP A 218 -6.87 -13.47 4.52
CA ASP A 218 -6.57 -12.11 4.12
C ASP A 218 -7.86 -11.39 3.72
N TYR A 219 -7.96 -10.12 4.08
CA TYR A 219 -9.08 -9.28 3.71
C TYR A 219 -8.67 -7.80 3.73
N ILE A 220 -9.38 -6.99 2.97
CA ILE A 220 -9.19 -5.55 2.87
C ILE A 220 -10.58 -4.93 2.76
N PHE A 221 -10.83 -3.90 3.55
CA PHE A 221 -12.03 -3.08 3.49
C PHE A 221 -11.66 -1.62 3.36
N PHE A 222 -12.43 -0.90 2.55
CA PHE A 222 -12.32 0.53 2.34
C PHE A 222 -13.71 1.19 2.38
N TRP A 223 -13.79 2.31 3.08
CA TRP A 223 -14.93 3.20 3.14
C TRP A 223 -14.43 4.64 2.98
N PRO A 224 -15.04 5.50 2.13
CA PRO A 224 -14.48 6.77 1.72
C PRO A 224 -14.80 7.94 2.68
N LEU A 225 -15.90 7.90 3.44
CA LEU A 225 -16.38 9.06 4.21
C LEU A 225 -16.97 8.68 5.59
N PRO A 226 -16.21 8.86 6.69
CA PRO A 226 -14.80 9.24 6.74
C PRO A 226 -13.91 8.15 6.12
N PRO A 227 -12.71 8.47 5.58
CA PRO A 227 -11.86 7.44 5.00
C PRO A 227 -11.43 6.42 6.08
N VAL A 228 -11.96 5.21 5.98
CA VAL A 228 -11.65 4.07 6.86
C VAL A 228 -11.08 2.95 6.01
N PHE A 229 -9.97 2.39 6.46
CA PHE A 229 -9.31 1.27 5.82
C PHE A 229 -8.92 0.25 6.88
N PHE A 230 -9.34 -0.99 6.74
CA PHE A 230 -8.86 -2.06 7.60
C PHE A 230 -8.66 -3.35 6.82
N GLY A 231 -7.65 -4.11 7.19
CA GLY A 231 -7.34 -5.34 6.47
C GLY A 231 -6.22 -6.14 7.10
N LYS A 232 -6.14 -7.39 6.68
CA LYS A 232 -5.05 -8.32 7.00
C LYS A 232 -4.52 -8.89 5.70
N VAL A 233 -3.21 -8.83 5.52
CA VAL A 233 -2.49 -9.39 4.36
C VAL A 233 -1.29 -10.17 4.87
N GLY A 234 -1.40 -11.50 4.85
CA GLY A 234 -0.40 -12.39 5.43
C GLY A 234 -0.19 -12.11 6.92
N ASN A 235 1.03 -11.66 7.26
CA ASN A 235 1.42 -11.31 8.63
C ASN A 235 1.26 -9.82 8.96
N GLU A 236 0.73 -9.03 8.03
CA GLU A 236 0.52 -7.60 8.20
C GLU A 236 -0.97 -7.30 8.43
N SER A 237 -1.28 -6.45 9.40
CA SER A 237 -2.63 -5.95 9.62
C SER A 237 -2.63 -4.44 9.65
N TYR A 238 -3.67 -3.84 9.07
CA TYR A 238 -3.84 -2.42 8.88
C TYR A 238 -5.18 -1.99 9.47
N TRP A 239 -5.19 -0.86 10.16
CA TRP A 239 -6.40 -0.22 10.68
C TRP A 239 -6.25 1.30 10.65
N VAL A 240 -7.04 1.98 9.83
CA VAL A 240 -6.92 3.40 9.55
C VAL A 240 -8.31 4.03 9.62
N VAL A 241 -8.42 5.13 10.35
CA VAL A 241 -9.57 6.02 10.43
C VAL A 241 -9.02 7.43 10.24
N PHE A 242 -8.90 7.86 8.99
CA PHE A 242 -8.30 9.15 8.67
C PHE A 242 -9.26 10.30 9.06
N PRO A 243 -8.76 11.43 9.60
CA PRO A 243 -7.37 11.78 9.94
C PRO A 243 -6.91 11.31 11.34
N PHE A 244 -7.75 10.60 12.09
CA PHE A 244 -7.58 10.47 13.54
C PHE A 244 -6.69 9.31 13.98
N TYR A 245 -6.63 8.23 13.22
CA TYR A 245 -5.95 7.01 13.64
C TYR A 245 -5.39 6.26 12.44
N ALA A 246 -4.18 5.74 12.55
CA ALA A 246 -3.63 4.74 11.65
C ALA A 246 -2.74 3.78 12.43
N GLU A 247 -2.93 2.49 12.24
CA GLU A 247 -2.12 1.44 12.84
C GLU A 247 -1.76 0.39 11.80
N GLN A 248 -0.49 0.01 11.78
CA GLN A 248 0.03 -1.10 11.01
C GLN A 248 0.79 -2.02 11.97
N LYS A 249 0.46 -3.31 11.96
CA LYS A 249 1.18 -4.34 12.73
C LYS A 249 1.79 -5.36 11.77
N LYS A 250 3.03 -5.75 12.02
CA LYS A 250 3.76 -6.80 11.30
C LYS A 250 4.47 -7.70 12.31
N GLY A 251 3.78 -8.76 12.74
CA GLY A 251 4.31 -9.63 13.80
C GLY A 251 4.55 -8.87 15.11
N THR A 252 5.81 -8.69 15.50
CA THR A 252 6.22 -7.95 16.71
C THR A 252 6.38 -6.44 16.51
N ASP A 253 6.47 -6.03 15.25
CA ASP A 253 6.73 -4.65 14.83
C ASP A 253 5.40 -3.94 14.58
N PHE A 254 5.33 -2.65 14.89
CA PHE A 254 4.12 -1.87 14.67
C PHE A 254 4.42 -0.40 14.44
N VAL A 255 3.53 0.27 13.73
CA VAL A 255 3.48 1.72 13.52
C VAL A 255 2.09 2.18 13.91
N LEU A 256 2.01 3.19 14.76
CA LEU A 256 0.78 3.82 15.22
C LEU A 256 0.88 5.33 15.01
N SER A 257 -0.13 5.92 14.39
CA SER A 257 -0.32 7.37 14.25
C SER A 257 -1.67 7.77 14.83
N LEU A 258 -1.65 8.77 15.70
CA LEU A 258 -2.83 9.45 16.23
C LEU A 258 -2.85 10.88 15.70
N GLY A 259 -3.97 11.27 15.09
CA GLY A 259 -4.22 12.61 14.56
C GLY A 259 -3.21 13.05 13.50
N ILE A 260 -3.06 12.27 12.41
CA ILE A 260 -2.09 12.36 11.28
C ILE A 260 -0.63 12.58 11.70
N PHE A 261 -0.35 13.64 12.46
CA PHE A 261 0.97 14.08 12.91
C PHE A 261 1.04 14.45 14.39
N LEU A 262 -0.05 14.38 15.16
CA LEU A 262 -0.03 14.75 16.58
C LEU A 262 0.87 13.82 17.39
N PHE A 263 0.74 12.50 17.18
CA PHE A 263 1.56 11.50 17.84
C PHE A 263 1.81 10.30 16.94
N LEU A 264 3.08 9.93 16.77
CA LEU A 264 3.48 8.70 16.08
C LEU A 264 4.31 7.84 17.03
N MET A 265 4.08 6.54 17.00
CA MET A 265 4.84 5.54 17.73
C MET A 265 5.21 4.40 16.80
N GLU A 266 6.49 4.10 16.72
CA GLU A 266 7.02 3.02 15.88
C GLU A 266 7.85 2.07 16.73
N LYS A 267 7.73 0.78 16.43
CA LYS A 267 8.55 -0.26 17.01
C LYS A 267 9.02 -1.17 15.90
N GLU A 268 10.34 -1.20 15.71
CA GLU A 268 11.01 -2.09 14.77
C GLU A 268 12.05 -2.89 15.53
N LYS A 269 11.80 -4.19 15.73
CA LYS A 269 12.66 -5.09 16.51
C LYS A 269 12.95 -4.53 17.92
N ASP A 270 14.18 -4.09 18.15
CA ASP A 270 14.66 -3.50 19.41
C ASP A 270 14.60 -1.96 19.43
N ARG A 271 14.29 -1.31 18.30
CA ARG A 271 14.21 0.14 18.16
C ARG A 271 12.77 0.60 18.42
N ARG A 272 12.64 1.63 19.25
CA ARG A 272 11.37 2.32 19.53
C ARG A 272 11.51 3.78 19.17
N GLU A 273 10.54 4.31 18.44
CA GLU A 273 10.49 5.70 18.03
C GLU A 273 9.17 6.33 18.44
N TYR A 274 9.24 7.59 18.81
CA TYR A 274 8.12 8.40 19.26
C TYR A 274 8.26 9.78 18.62
N SER A 275 7.23 10.24 17.92
CA SER A 275 7.17 11.61 17.41
C SER A 275 5.95 12.32 17.96
N VAL A 276 6.13 13.58 18.35
CA VAL A 276 5.03 14.47 18.78
C VAL A 276 5.03 15.67 17.87
N LEU A 277 3.87 16.03 17.31
CA LEU A 277 3.73 17.10 16.32
C LEU A 277 4.77 16.97 15.21
N TRP A 278 4.79 15.79 14.56
CA TRP A 278 5.79 15.50 13.53
C TRP A 278 5.82 16.63 12.47
N PRO A 279 7.01 17.16 12.11
CA PRO A 279 8.36 16.66 12.42
C PRO A 279 9.05 17.29 13.64
N LEU A 280 8.35 18.08 14.46
CA LEU A 280 8.92 18.94 15.52
C LEU A 280 9.65 18.13 16.59
N ILE A 281 8.97 17.20 17.26
CA ILE A 281 9.56 16.42 18.36
C ILE A 281 9.72 14.98 17.90
N HIS A 282 10.92 14.43 18.07
CA HIS A 282 11.22 13.04 17.77
C HIS A 282 12.15 12.46 18.82
N TYR A 283 11.90 11.24 19.25
CA TYR A 283 12.70 10.47 20.18
C TYR A 283 12.82 9.04 19.68
N ALA A 284 14.03 8.54 19.49
CA ALA A 284 14.28 7.15 19.15
C ALA A 284 15.28 6.52 20.10
N LYS A 285 15.03 5.27 20.45
CA LYS A 285 15.86 4.47 21.35
C LYS A 285 16.00 3.06 20.81
N SER A 286 17.22 2.61 20.65
CA SER A 286 17.60 1.22 20.36
C SER A 286 18.61 0.74 21.42
N LYS A 287 19.15 -0.48 21.24
CA LYS A 287 20.21 -1.01 22.12
C LYS A 287 21.55 -0.27 21.94
N GLU A 288 21.81 0.25 20.74
CA GLU A 288 23.10 0.84 20.36
C GLU A 288 23.03 2.36 20.20
N GLU A 289 21.83 2.93 20.11
CA GLU A 289 21.61 4.33 19.76
C GLU A 289 20.45 4.95 20.55
N ILE A 290 20.66 6.17 21.04
CA ILE A 290 19.62 7.06 21.54
C ILE A 290 19.67 8.34 20.69
N SER A 291 18.53 8.78 20.17
CA SER A 291 18.44 10.06 19.48
C SER A 291 17.19 10.82 19.88
N TYR A 292 17.30 12.14 19.95
CA TYR A 292 16.17 13.03 20.16
C TYR A 292 16.34 14.32 19.39
N ARG A 293 15.22 14.87 18.93
CA ARG A 293 15.18 16.06 18.09
C ARG A 293 14.02 16.94 18.53
N PHE A 294 14.32 18.24 18.59
CA PHE A 294 13.36 19.32 18.67
C PHE A 294 13.62 20.26 17.48
N PHE A 295 13.03 19.96 16.33
CA PHE A 295 13.24 20.69 15.08
C PHE A 295 12.59 22.07 15.13
N PRO A 296 13.26 23.14 14.66
CA PRO A 296 14.62 23.19 14.11
C PRO A 296 15.72 23.53 15.14
N ILE A 297 15.40 23.59 16.43
CA ILE A 297 16.27 24.14 17.48
C ILE A 297 17.44 23.20 17.82
N PHE A 298 17.19 21.89 17.87
CA PHE A 298 18.11 20.94 18.47
C PHE A 298 17.96 19.51 17.93
N THR A 299 19.08 18.82 17.77
CA THR A 299 19.17 17.37 17.49
C THR A 299 20.30 16.78 18.31
N HIS A 300 20.08 15.60 18.89
CA HIS A 300 21.09 14.84 19.60
C HIS A 300 21.04 13.39 19.18
N ARG A 301 22.22 12.80 19.05
CA ARG A 301 22.44 11.41 18.71
C ARG A 301 23.60 10.88 19.52
N GLU A 302 23.37 9.79 20.21
CA GLU A 302 24.35 9.10 21.03
C GLU A 302 24.38 7.63 20.62
N THR A 303 25.56 7.15 20.25
CA THR A 303 25.87 5.75 20.00
C THR A 303 27.05 5.34 20.87
N VAL A 304 27.36 4.04 20.90
CA VAL A 304 28.50 3.49 21.65
C VAL A 304 29.83 4.23 21.36
N GLU A 305 30.04 4.64 20.12
CA GLU A 305 31.29 5.25 19.65
C GLU A 305 31.18 6.76 19.44
N ARG A 306 29.97 7.30 19.29
CA ARG A 306 29.76 8.67 18.81
C ARG A 306 28.68 9.40 19.60
N LEU A 307 28.97 10.61 20.01
CA LEU A 307 28.02 11.56 20.57
C LEU A 307 28.01 12.80 19.69
N GLU A 308 26.85 13.18 19.20
CA GLU A 308 26.65 14.35 18.38
C GLU A 308 25.45 15.14 18.88
N THR A 309 25.62 16.44 18.98
CA THR A 309 24.60 17.37 19.40
C THR A 309 24.68 18.59 18.51
N LYS A 310 23.59 18.93 17.85
CA LYS A 310 23.45 20.13 17.02
C LYS A 310 22.35 20.96 17.62
N SER A 311 22.68 22.15 18.05
CA SER A 311 21.76 23.18 18.50
C SER A 311 22.00 24.41 17.66
N ILE A 312 20.99 25.27 17.53
CA ILE A 312 21.18 26.61 16.96
C ILE A 312 22.22 27.43 17.75
N PHE A 313 22.46 27.11 19.02
CA PHE A 313 23.41 27.82 19.88
C PHE A 313 24.74 27.09 20.06
N TYR A 314 24.80 25.78 19.82
CA TYR A 314 26.03 25.03 19.99
C TYR A 314 26.04 23.72 19.21
N TYR A 315 27.21 23.34 18.76
CA TYR A 315 27.51 22.06 18.17
C TYR A 315 28.51 21.33 19.04
N ARG A 316 28.20 20.10 19.42
CA ARG A 316 29.09 19.24 20.19
C ARG A 316 29.23 17.91 19.47
N TYR A 317 30.46 17.48 19.34
CA TYR A 317 30.81 16.21 18.72
C TYR A 317 31.84 15.51 19.58
N LYS A 318 31.68 14.21 19.73
CA LYS A 318 32.67 13.35 20.34
C LYS A 318 32.62 12.01 19.65
N GLU A 319 33.77 11.48 19.31
CA GLU A 319 33.90 10.17 18.71
C GLU A 319 35.08 9.45 19.36
N LYS A 320 34.83 8.22 19.78
CA LYS A 320 35.75 7.40 20.52
C LYS A 320 35.75 6.00 19.93
N THR A 321 36.89 5.62 19.39
CA THR A 321 37.17 4.26 18.95
C THR A 321 38.32 3.67 19.76
N VAL A 322 38.65 2.40 19.52
CA VAL A 322 39.73 1.69 20.23
C VAL A 322 41.09 2.36 20.08
N SER A 323 41.31 3.11 18.98
CA SER A 323 42.63 3.66 18.66
C SER A 323 42.69 5.17 18.67
N TYR A 324 41.57 5.89 18.58
CA TYR A 324 41.56 7.35 18.52
C TYR A 324 40.34 7.93 19.26
N GLU A 325 40.53 9.12 19.81
CA GLU A 325 39.49 9.92 20.43
C GLU A 325 39.56 11.33 19.85
N THR A 326 38.40 11.83 19.44
CA THR A 326 38.23 13.19 18.96
C THR A 326 37.03 13.80 19.65
N SER A 327 37.13 15.09 19.93
CA SER A 327 36.08 15.87 20.53
C SER A 327 36.14 17.28 19.97
N SER A 328 34.98 17.81 19.62
CA SER A 328 34.85 19.19 19.22
C SER A 328 33.60 19.80 19.82
N PHE A 329 33.70 21.08 20.09
CA PHE A 329 32.65 21.86 20.70
C PHE A 329 32.68 23.24 20.08
N HIS A 330 31.53 23.76 19.70
CA HIS A 330 31.36 25.07 19.14
C HIS A 330 30.10 25.66 19.77
N GLY A 331 30.17 26.85 20.33
CA GLY A 331 29.06 27.59 20.90
C GLY A 331 28.98 28.97 20.28
N ILE A 332 27.78 29.40 19.92
CA ILE A 332 27.48 30.71 19.34
C ILE A 332 26.36 31.31 20.17
N LEU A 333 26.72 32.18 21.09
CA LEU A 333 25.77 33.03 21.82
C LEU A 333 26.36 34.42 21.90
N PHE A 334 26.07 35.30 20.93
CA PHE A 334 26.68 36.62 20.83
C PHE A 334 26.64 37.40 22.17
N PRO A 335 27.74 38.06 22.60
CA PRO A 335 29.09 38.15 21.99
C PRO A 335 30.02 36.95 22.24
N PHE A 336 29.53 35.90 22.88
CA PHE A 336 30.25 34.71 23.33
C PHE A 336 30.27 33.63 22.24
N TYR A 337 31.24 33.73 21.34
CA TYR A 337 31.63 32.63 20.48
C TYR A 337 32.63 31.75 21.23
N GLN A 338 32.44 30.45 21.29
CA GLN A 338 33.37 29.51 21.90
C GLN A 338 33.60 28.36 20.95
N ALA A 339 34.82 27.90 20.85
CA ALA A 339 35.11 26.73 20.05
C ALA A 339 36.31 26.04 20.66
N SER A 340 36.20 24.74 20.85
CA SER A 340 37.20 23.89 21.46
C SER A 340 37.31 22.65 20.62
N GLU A 341 38.54 22.20 20.47
CA GLU A 341 38.87 20.99 19.75
C GLU A 341 39.84 20.19 20.62
N GLY A 342 39.79 18.88 20.47
CA GLY A 342 40.59 17.96 21.24
C GLY A 342 40.74 16.70 20.42
N ILE A 343 41.97 16.41 20.04
CA ILE A 343 42.37 15.22 19.32
C ILE A 343 43.67 14.76 20.03
N PHE A 344 44.39 13.72 19.69
CA PHE A 344 44.32 12.57 18.81
C PHE A 344 45.35 11.66 19.46
N THR A 345 45.10 10.37 19.49
CA THR A 345 46.03 9.43 20.07
C THR A 345 46.09 8.25 19.14
N LYS A 346 47.27 7.66 18.95
CA LYS A 346 47.45 6.44 18.18
C LYS A 346 48.75 5.79 18.59
N LYS A 347 48.64 4.63 19.25
CA LYS A 347 49.80 3.95 19.86
C LYS A 347 50.56 4.96 20.74
N ASP A 348 51.80 5.24 20.39
CA ASP A 348 52.70 6.13 21.10
C ASP A 348 52.56 7.61 20.69
N PHE A 349 51.92 7.91 19.55
CA PHE A 349 51.82 9.30 19.10
C PHE A 349 50.55 9.95 19.62
N ARG A 350 50.68 11.10 20.27
CA ARG A 350 49.56 11.91 20.74
C ARG A 350 49.70 13.34 20.26
N SER A 351 48.61 13.97 19.87
CA SER A 351 48.64 15.37 19.46
C SER A 351 47.37 16.06 19.87
N GLY A 352 47.49 17.00 20.81
CA GLY A 352 46.38 17.77 21.34
C GLY A 352 46.43 19.20 20.84
N SER A 353 45.31 19.68 20.33
CA SER A 353 45.17 21.07 19.91
C SER A 353 43.76 21.51 20.15
N GLY A 354 43.61 22.77 20.51
CA GLY A 354 42.33 23.40 20.70
C GLY A 354 42.53 24.89 20.75
N TYR A 355 41.41 25.58 20.76
CA TYR A 355 41.41 27.02 20.81
C TYR A 355 40.26 27.47 21.68
N ASN A 356 40.21 28.77 21.89
CA ASN A 356 39.17 29.41 22.63
C ASN A 356 39.16 30.88 22.23
N THR A 357 38.00 31.48 22.24
CA THR A 357 37.81 32.81 21.74
C THR A 357 36.68 33.44 22.53
N LEU A 358 36.77 34.75 22.68
CA LEU A 358 35.73 35.52 23.29
C LEU A 358 35.87 36.95 22.84
N ILE A 359 35.03 37.32 21.88
CA ILE A 359 35.17 38.58 21.16
C ILE A 359 34.44 39.69 21.93
N PRO A 360 34.98 40.92 21.95
CA PRO A 360 36.24 41.35 21.31
C PRO A 360 37.52 41.05 22.08
N PHE A 361 37.42 40.41 23.24
CA PHE A 361 38.44 40.46 24.28
C PHE A 361 39.69 39.67 23.99
N TYR A 362 39.54 38.44 23.49
CA TYR A 362 40.70 37.59 23.26
C TYR A 362 40.44 36.38 22.37
N PHE A 363 41.55 35.89 21.83
CA PHE A 363 41.67 34.65 21.10
C PHE A 363 42.89 33.90 21.61
N ARG A 364 42.74 32.61 21.83
CA ARG A 364 43.78 31.75 22.37
C ARG A 364 43.81 30.47 21.57
N SER A 365 45.00 30.07 21.15
CA SER A 365 45.22 28.79 20.49
C SER A 365 46.38 28.04 21.11
N TYR A 366 46.30 26.73 21.02
CA TYR A 366 47.34 25.85 21.50
C TYR A 366 47.48 24.63 20.60
N SER A 367 48.73 24.19 20.46
CA SER A 367 49.06 22.97 19.73
C SER A 367 50.19 22.26 20.46
N ASP A 368 50.02 20.95 20.59
CA ASP A 368 50.94 20.06 21.26
C ASP A 368 51.10 18.78 20.45
N ARG A 369 52.34 18.33 20.26
CA ARG A 369 52.64 17.04 19.63
C ARG A 369 53.59 16.23 20.49
N PHE A 370 53.33 14.94 20.51
CA PHE A 370 54.00 13.96 21.33
C PHE A 370 54.30 12.72 20.50
N GLU A 371 55.54 12.24 20.58
CA GLU A 371 55.94 10.93 20.10
C GLU A 371 56.32 10.10 21.32
N SER A 372 55.68 8.95 21.47
CA SER A 372 55.59 8.25 22.75
C SER A 372 55.16 9.22 23.85
N GLU A 373 56.07 9.57 24.77
CA GLU A 373 55.81 10.52 25.87
C GLU A 373 56.53 11.85 25.70
N LYS A 374 57.38 11.99 24.68
CA LYS A 374 58.15 13.22 24.51
C LYS A 374 57.31 14.21 23.73
N LYS A 375 56.94 15.28 24.43
CA LYS A 375 56.43 16.48 23.81
C LYS A 375 57.53 17.01 22.90
N ILE A 376 57.36 16.80 21.62
CA ILE A 376 58.31 17.28 20.63
C ILE A 376 58.10 18.78 20.41
N PHE A 377 56.86 19.22 20.65
CA PHE A 377 56.40 20.48 20.12
C PHE A 377 55.35 21.11 21.01
N GLN A 378 55.54 22.39 21.27
CA GLN A 378 54.58 23.22 21.99
C GLN A 378 54.42 24.56 21.28
N GLU A 379 53.17 24.95 21.12
CA GLU A 379 52.83 26.26 20.62
C GLU A 379 51.66 26.84 21.40
N ARG A 380 51.81 28.09 21.83
CA ARG A 380 50.79 28.82 22.57
C ARG A 380 50.74 30.22 22.03
N ASN A 381 49.54 30.63 21.65
CA ASN A 381 49.32 31.98 21.17
C ASN A 381 48.11 32.56 21.89
N LEU A 382 48.27 33.77 22.42
CA LEU A 382 47.23 34.51 23.11
C LEU A 382 47.22 35.93 22.54
N TYR A 383 46.06 36.30 22.07
CA TYR A 383 45.79 37.59 21.48
C TYR A 383 44.69 38.21 22.28
N SER A 384 44.92 39.40 22.78
CA SER A 384 43.91 40.20 23.43
C SER A 384 43.92 41.59 22.81
N ILE A 385 42.87 42.36 23.04
CA ILE A 385 42.77 43.77 22.61
C ILE A 385 44.02 44.57 23.03
N LEU A 386 44.66 44.20 24.14
CA LEU A 386 45.75 44.96 24.75
C LEU A 386 47.16 44.47 24.40
N PHE A 387 47.30 43.19 24.05
CA PHE A 387 48.60 42.58 23.85
C PHE A 387 48.54 41.28 23.05
N LEU A 388 49.67 40.96 22.46
CA LEU A 388 49.93 39.74 21.73
C LEU A 388 51.06 39.00 22.43
N TYR A 389 50.81 37.71 22.63
CA TYR A 389 51.77 36.79 23.21
C TYR A 389 51.84 35.55 22.33
N SER A 390 53.05 35.21 21.89
CA SER A 390 53.32 33.99 21.15
C SER A 390 54.52 33.29 21.74
N TYR A 391 54.37 31.98 21.90
CA TYR A 391 55.37 31.11 22.47
C TYR A 391 55.44 29.84 21.64
N LYS A 392 56.65 29.50 21.21
CA LYS A 392 56.92 28.31 20.42
C LYS A 392 58.16 27.62 20.92
N GLU A 393 58.06 26.31 21.03
CA GLU A 393 59.13 25.46 21.52
C GLU A 393 59.15 24.16 20.73
N ASP A 394 60.32 23.87 20.15
CA ASP A 394 60.60 22.66 19.40
C ASP A 394 61.83 21.98 20.00
N LEU A 395 61.59 20.83 20.61
CA LEU A 395 62.62 20.08 21.33
C LEU A 395 63.49 19.23 20.41
N LEU A 396 63.03 18.93 19.19
CA LEU A 396 63.87 18.26 18.20
C LEU A 396 64.86 19.23 17.55
N LEU A 397 64.48 20.50 17.40
CA LEU A 397 65.33 21.56 16.82
C LEU A 397 66.07 22.40 17.88
N LYS A 398 65.89 22.08 19.18
CA LYS A 398 66.44 22.82 20.33
C LYS A 398 66.19 24.34 20.23
N ARG A 399 65.01 24.74 19.75
CA ARG A 399 64.67 26.15 19.51
C ARG A 399 63.52 26.56 20.41
N ARG A 400 63.71 27.69 21.10
CA ARG A 400 62.66 28.33 21.90
C ARG A 400 62.52 29.78 21.50
N GLU A 401 61.29 30.20 21.26
CA GLU A 401 60.95 31.55 20.86
C GLU A 401 59.78 32.04 21.68
N SER A 402 59.93 33.25 22.23
CA SER A 402 58.83 33.96 22.86
C SER A 402 58.80 35.39 22.35
N SER A 403 57.59 35.89 22.13
CA SER A 403 57.37 37.26 21.73
C SER A 403 56.19 37.83 22.49
N PHE A 404 56.38 39.06 22.97
CA PHE A 404 55.36 39.81 23.68
C PHE A 404 55.32 41.21 23.11
N LEU A 405 54.15 41.58 22.60
CA LEU A 405 53.91 42.86 21.99
C LEU A 405 52.73 43.51 22.71
N ARG A 406 52.97 44.70 23.26
CA ARG A 406 51.93 45.52 23.87
C ARG A 406 51.60 46.66 22.92
N ALA A 407 50.36 47.13 22.91
CA ALA A 407 50.00 48.32 22.14
C ALA A 407 50.94 49.49 22.53
N GLY A 408 51.85 49.88 21.63
CA GLY A 408 52.82 50.98 21.83
C GLY A 408 54.28 50.61 22.16
N LEU A 409 54.66 49.35 22.41
CA LEU A 409 56.08 48.97 22.63
C LEU A 409 56.39 47.54 22.15
N LYS A 410 57.50 47.35 21.43
CA LYS A 410 57.97 46.03 20.99
C LYS A 410 59.16 45.56 21.83
N THR A 411 59.07 44.36 22.40
CA THR A 411 60.22 43.63 22.97
C THR A 411 60.22 42.21 22.43
N ALA A 412 61.23 41.87 21.62
CA ALA A 412 61.46 40.51 21.14
C ALA A 412 62.72 39.97 21.80
N CYS A 413 62.67 38.74 22.33
CA CYS A 413 63.82 38.05 22.87
C CYS A 413 63.96 36.70 22.14
N THR A 414 65.08 36.51 21.45
CA THR A 414 65.39 35.27 20.75
C THR A 414 66.65 34.69 21.37
N GLN A 415 66.54 33.55 22.06
CA GLN A 415 67.70 32.80 22.54
C GLN A 415 67.88 31.57 21.68
N LYS A 416 69.03 31.48 20.99
CA LYS A 416 69.57 30.22 20.50
C LYS A 416 70.31 29.55 21.65
N ALA A 417 69.97 28.31 21.96
CA ALA A 417 70.74 27.46 22.87
C ALA A 417 71.97 26.89 22.17
#